data_AF-A0A2M7W294-F1
#
_entry.id   AF-A0A2M7W294-F1
#
_cell.length_a   1.000
_cell.length_b   1.000
_cell.length_c   1.000
_cell.angle_alpha   90.00
_cell.angle_beta   90.00
_cell.angle_gamma   90.00
#
_symmetry.space_group_name_H-M   'P 1'
#
loop_
_entity.id
_entity.type
_entity.pdbx_description
1 polymer ?
#
loop_
_entity_poly.entity_id
_entity_poly.type
_entity_poly.pdbx_seq_one_letter_code
_entity_poly.pdbx_strand_id
1 'polypeptide(L)'
;RTQKVLFAELNNIIQQRINKTNLHWSNLMQKIARIKPENAAILDTEKGIIEKNESNVLVIDESLLKQIKFIKEGQFNQKTGTTTLKLVGEVQPVSSIEVTKVRRRNLLELYPFTYKELESEIKIVLPNAKPSEIHEVIKDNAIKADPTYSVFCFRSRTQEEKYESDAIPPTSVNSIYNRAAIEFIVKVLQT
;
A
#
# COMPACT_ATOMS: atom_id res chain seq x y z
N ARG A 1 -38.12 25.75 -12.92
CA ARG A 1 -39.13 25.59 -11.84
C ARG A 1 -38.71 24.42 -10.96
N THR A 2 -38.41 24.66 -9.69
CA THR A 2 -38.16 23.61 -8.68
C THR A 2 -39.44 23.44 -7.86
N GLN A 3 -40.05 22.26 -7.92
CA GLN A 3 -41.20 21.91 -7.06
C GLN A 3 -40.67 21.35 -5.74
N LYS A 4 -41.25 21.78 -4.61
CA LYS A 4 -40.97 21.20 -3.30
C LYS A 4 -41.53 19.77 -3.29
N VAL A 5 -40.64 18.79 -3.13
CA VAL A 5 -41.03 17.38 -2.97
C VAL A 5 -41.87 17.26 -1.71
N LEU A 6 -43.11 16.77 -1.83
CA LEU A 6 -43.95 16.52 -0.67
C LEU A 6 -43.41 15.32 0.12
N PHE A 7 -43.59 15.30 1.44
CA PHE A 7 -43.05 14.23 2.31
C PHE A 7 -43.40 12.81 1.81
N ALA A 8 -44.62 12.63 1.30
CA ALA A 8 -45.07 11.36 0.73
C ALA A 8 -44.30 10.96 -0.54
N GLU A 9 -43.95 11.93 -1.41
CA GLU A 9 -43.19 11.68 -2.65
C GLU A 9 -41.73 11.33 -2.33
N LEU A 10 -41.12 12.03 -1.37
CA LEU A 10 -39.76 11.73 -0.91
C LEU A 10 -39.69 10.32 -0.33
N ASN A 11 -40.66 9.97 0.54
CA ASN A 11 -40.73 8.64 1.12
C ASN A 11 -40.89 7.57 0.03
N ASN A 12 -41.72 7.82 -0.98
CA ASN A 12 -41.91 6.87 -2.09
C ASN A 12 -40.62 6.68 -2.91
N ILE A 13 -39.88 7.74 -3.20
CA ILE A 13 -38.58 7.68 -3.88
C ILE A 13 -37.56 6.88 -3.05
N ILE A 14 -37.51 7.11 -1.73
CA ILE A 14 -36.64 6.37 -0.81
C ILE A 14 -37.00 4.88 -0.80
N GLN A 15 -38.28 4.55 -0.65
CA GLN A 15 -38.75 3.16 -0.66
C GLN A 15 -38.45 2.47 -1.98
N GLN A 16 -38.64 3.15 -3.12
CA GLN A 16 -38.27 2.61 -4.43
C GLN A 16 -36.77 2.32 -4.55
N ARG A 17 -35.91 3.19 -4.01
CA ARG A 17 -34.46 2.98 -4.02
C ARG A 17 -34.06 1.80 -3.13
N ILE A 18 -34.62 1.73 -1.92
CA ILE A 18 -34.42 0.61 -0.99
C ILE A 18 -34.85 -0.70 -1.65
N ASN A 19 -36.03 -0.73 -2.26
CA ASN A 19 -36.55 -1.92 -2.93
C ASN A 19 -35.68 -2.37 -4.11
N LYS A 20 -35.18 -1.44 -4.92
CA LYS A 20 -34.24 -1.75 -6.01
C LYS A 20 -32.93 -2.36 -5.48
N THR A 21 -32.38 -1.78 -4.41
CA THR A 21 -31.18 -2.32 -3.75
C THR A 21 -31.43 -3.71 -3.18
N ASN A 22 -32.55 -3.91 -2.49
CA ASN A 22 -32.94 -5.20 -1.91
C ASN A 22 -33.09 -6.29 -2.98
N LEU A 23 -33.63 -5.93 -4.15
CA LEU A 23 -33.81 -6.86 -5.27
C LEU A 23 -32.46 -7.27 -5.86
N HIS A 24 -31.52 -6.33 -5.99
CA HIS A 24 -30.16 -6.64 -6.41
C HIS A 24 -29.46 -7.57 -5.40
N TRP A 25 -29.62 -7.30 -4.11
CA TRP A 25 -29.02 -8.12 -3.06
C TRP A 25 -29.64 -9.54 -3.03
N SER A 26 -30.97 -9.63 -3.14
CA SER A 26 -31.66 -10.92 -3.23
C SER A 26 -31.17 -11.76 -4.40
N ASN A 27 -30.98 -11.16 -5.59
CA ASN A 27 -30.48 -11.86 -6.76
C ASN A 27 -29.05 -12.40 -6.58
N LEU A 28 -28.16 -11.62 -5.96
CA LEU A 28 -26.80 -12.06 -5.67
C LEU A 28 -26.81 -13.21 -4.66
N MET A 29 -27.62 -13.10 -3.59
CA MET A 29 -27.75 -14.15 -2.59
C MET A 29 -28.34 -15.45 -3.17
N GLN A 30 -29.33 -15.36 -4.07
CA GLN A 30 -29.86 -16.51 -4.78
C GLN A 30 -28.79 -17.19 -5.66
N LYS A 31 -27.96 -16.40 -6.36
CA LYS A 31 -26.86 -16.92 -7.17
C LYS A 31 -25.82 -17.64 -6.31
N ILE A 32 -25.42 -17.04 -5.18
CA ILE A 32 -24.47 -17.63 -4.22
C ILE A 32 -25.06 -18.92 -3.61
N ALA A 33 -26.33 -18.90 -3.20
CA ALA A 33 -27.00 -20.08 -2.66
C ALA A 33 -27.06 -21.23 -3.68
N ARG A 34 -27.28 -20.92 -4.97
CA ARG A 34 -27.31 -21.92 -6.05
C ARG A 34 -25.96 -22.58 -6.29
N ILE A 35 -24.86 -21.83 -6.22
CA ILE A 35 -23.50 -22.37 -6.38
C ILE A 35 -22.93 -22.95 -5.08
N LYS A 36 -23.65 -22.79 -3.97
CA LYS A 36 -23.20 -22.96 -2.59
C LYS A 36 -22.13 -21.93 -2.19
N PRO A 37 -22.19 -21.36 -0.98
CA PRO A 37 -21.19 -20.40 -0.50
C PRO A 37 -19.75 -20.92 -0.59
N GLU A 38 -19.54 -22.20 -0.33
CA GLU A 38 -18.23 -22.88 -0.42
C GLU A 38 -17.58 -22.87 -1.83
N ASN A 39 -18.34 -22.58 -2.88
CA ASN A 39 -17.84 -22.45 -4.25
C ASN A 39 -17.93 -21.03 -4.80
N ALA A 40 -18.37 -20.06 -3.99
CA ALA A 40 -18.43 -18.66 -4.34
C ALA A 40 -17.15 -17.95 -3.88
N ALA A 41 -16.62 -17.03 -4.69
CA ALA A 41 -15.55 -16.14 -4.28
C ALA A 41 -15.94 -14.69 -4.56
N ILE A 42 -15.55 -13.78 -3.67
CA ILE A 42 -15.77 -12.35 -3.77
C ILE A 42 -14.54 -11.74 -4.42
N LEU A 43 -14.73 -11.03 -5.54
CA LEU A 43 -13.71 -10.23 -6.18
C LEU A 43 -13.84 -8.78 -5.70
N ASP A 44 -12.87 -8.31 -4.93
CA ASP A 44 -12.69 -6.88 -4.64
C ASP A 44 -11.92 -6.25 -5.80
N THR A 45 -12.64 -5.56 -6.69
CA THR A 45 -12.06 -4.89 -7.86
C THR A 45 -11.23 -3.66 -7.51
N GLU A 46 -11.39 -3.09 -6.31
CA GLU A 46 -10.59 -1.94 -5.86
C GLU A 46 -9.23 -2.40 -5.34
N LYS A 47 -9.20 -3.53 -4.61
CA LYS A 47 -7.98 -4.10 -4.03
C LYS A 47 -7.31 -5.16 -4.91
N GLY A 48 -8.00 -5.67 -5.92
CA GLY A 48 -7.52 -6.75 -6.77
C GLY A 48 -7.43 -8.11 -6.06
N ILE A 49 -8.27 -8.34 -5.06
CA ILE A 49 -8.23 -9.56 -4.22
C ILE A 49 -9.44 -10.43 -4.54
N ILE A 50 -9.24 -11.74 -4.66
CA ILE A 50 -10.30 -12.75 -4.72
C ILE A 50 -10.29 -13.55 -3.43
N GLU A 51 -11.36 -13.41 -2.64
CA GLU A 51 -11.55 -14.06 -1.35
C GLU A 51 -12.59 -15.17 -1.49
N LYS A 52 -12.28 -16.38 -1.03
CA LYS A 52 -13.23 -17.51 -1.02
C LYS A 52 -13.65 -17.89 0.40
N ASN A 53 -12.73 -17.77 1.36
CA ASN A 53 -12.87 -18.05 2.80
C ASN A 53 -12.00 -17.04 3.59
N GLU A 54 -11.78 -17.24 4.90
CA GLU A 54 -10.82 -16.48 5.74
C GLU A 54 -9.38 -16.42 5.18
N SER A 55 -9.08 -17.20 4.14
CA SER A 55 -7.85 -17.15 3.36
C SER A 55 -8.10 -16.48 2.01
N ASN A 56 -7.36 -15.41 1.75
CA ASN A 56 -7.26 -14.77 0.43
C ASN A 56 -6.74 -15.81 -0.58
N VAL A 57 -7.54 -16.16 -1.59
CA VAL A 57 -7.18 -17.24 -2.54
C VAL A 57 -6.30 -16.74 -3.67
N LEU A 58 -6.47 -15.47 -4.08
CA LEU A 58 -5.69 -14.89 -5.17
C LEU A 58 -5.56 -13.37 -4.98
N VAL A 59 -4.33 -12.86 -5.08
CA VAL A 59 -4.03 -11.42 -5.15
C VAL A 59 -3.54 -11.13 -6.56
N ILE A 60 -4.20 -10.20 -7.25
CA ILE A 60 -3.90 -9.82 -8.63
C ILE A 60 -3.10 -8.52 -8.60
N ASP A 61 -1.95 -8.50 -9.29
CA ASP A 61 -1.14 -7.30 -9.44
C ASP A 61 -1.89 -6.17 -10.18
N GLU A 62 -1.64 -4.92 -9.79
CA GLU A 62 -2.33 -3.74 -10.33
C GLU A 62 -2.13 -3.57 -11.85
N SER A 63 -0.98 -4.01 -12.39
CA SER A 63 -0.71 -3.98 -13.83
C SER A 63 -1.58 -4.95 -14.62
N LEU A 64 -1.92 -6.10 -14.03
CA LEU A 64 -2.83 -7.10 -14.61
C LEU A 64 -4.28 -6.65 -14.46
N LEU A 65 -4.63 -6.01 -13.34
CA LEU A 65 -5.97 -5.48 -13.09
C LEU A 65 -6.40 -4.48 -14.16
N LYS A 66 -5.47 -3.63 -14.63
CA LYS A 66 -5.67 -2.67 -15.73
C LYS A 66 -5.96 -3.34 -17.08
N GLN A 67 -5.60 -4.61 -17.24
CA GLN A 67 -5.82 -5.38 -18.47
C GLN A 67 -7.14 -6.16 -18.43
N ILE A 68 -7.79 -6.28 -17.26
CA ILE A 68 -9.08 -6.95 -17.13
C ILE A 68 -10.17 -6.08 -17.77
N LYS A 69 -10.68 -6.52 -18.91
CA LYS A 69 -11.82 -5.89 -19.59
C LYS A 69 -13.09 -6.67 -19.31
N PHE A 70 -14.01 -6.07 -18.55
CA PHE A 70 -15.33 -6.63 -18.31
C PHE A 70 -16.28 -6.25 -19.44
N ILE A 71 -16.98 -7.24 -19.99
CA ILE A 71 -18.03 -7.02 -20.99
C ILE A 71 -19.37 -7.34 -20.31
N LYS A 72 -20.36 -6.44 -20.46
CA LYS A 72 -21.71 -6.63 -19.91
C LYS A 72 -22.41 -7.78 -20.64
N GLU A 73 -23.08 -8.64 -19.87
CA GLU A 73 -23.97 -9.67 -20.40
C GLU A 73 -25.05 -9.02 -21.29
N GLY A 74 -25.20 -9.48 -22.53
CA GLY A 74 -26.21 -8.99 -23.49
C GLY A 74 -25.72 -8.06 -24.61
N GLN A 75 -24.45 -7.62 -24.63
CA GLN A 75 -23.83 -6.95 -25.80
C GLN A 75 -22.85 -7.88 -26.52
N PHE A 76 -23.29 -9.10 -26.81
CA PHE A 76 -22.54 -10.09 -27.58
C PHE A 76 -22.67 -9.77 -29.08
N ASN A 77 -21.69 -9.07 -29.64
CA ASN A 77 -21.52 -8.99 -31.09
C ASN A 77 -20.21 -9.68 -31.48
N GLN A 78 -20.29 -11.01 -31.55
CA GLN A 78 -19.15 -11.89 -31.78
C GLN A 78 -18.68 -11.75 -33.23
N LYS A 79 -17.76 -10.82 -33.49
CA LYS A 79 -16.98 -10.80 -34.72
C LYS A 79 -15.80 -11.76 -34.56
N THR A 80 -15.71 -12.73 -35.45
CA THR A 80 -14.70 -13.78 -35.51
C THR A 80 -13.30 -13.18 -35.32
N GLY A 81 -12.59 -13.58 -34.26
CA GLY A 81 -11.20 -13.19 -34.00
C GLY A 81 -10.93 -12.29 -32.77
N THR A 82 -11.93 -11.88 -32.00
CA THR A 82 -11.68 -11.07 -30.77
C THR A 82 -11.68 -11.94 -29.51
N THR A 83 -10.59 -11.86 -28.75
CA THR A 83 -10.20 -12.68 -27.60
C THR A 83 -11.31 -12.86 -26.56
N THR A 84 -11.87 -14.06 -26.54
CA THR A 84 -12.69 -14.62 -25.47
C THR A 84 -11.80 -14.81 -24.24
N LEU A 85 -11.76 -13.85 -23.33
CA LEU A 85 -11.21 -13.93 -21.96
C LEU A 85 -10.08 -14.97 -21.77
N LYS A 86 -8.85 -14.63 -22.18
CA LYS A 86 -7.67 -15.50 -22.04
C LYS A 86 -6.88 -15.12 -20.79
N LEU A 87 -7.22 -15.71 -19.65
CA LEU A 87 -6.38 -15.63 -18.44
C LEU A 87 -5.20 -16.61 -18.62
N VAL A 88 -4.04 -16.12 -19.07
CA VAL A 88 -2.78 -16.88 -19.05
C VAL A 88 -1.84 -16.21 -18.06
N GLY A 89 -1.53 -16.89 -16.98
CA GLY A 89 -0.55 -16.49 -15.99
C GLY A 89 -0.23 -17.66 -15.08
N GLU A 90 1.00 -17.74 -14.56
CA GLU A 90 1.36 -18.72 -13.53
C GLU A 90 0.66 -18.34 -12.22
N VAL A 91 -0.26 -19.21 -11.77
CA VAL A 91 -0.90 -19.07 -10.46
C VAL A 91 -0.05 -19.85 -9.47
N GLN A 92 0.73 -19.14 -8.66
CA GLN A 92 1.48 -19.74 -7.55
C GLN A 92 0.57 -19.76 -6.30
N PRO A 93 0.35 -20.91 -5.66
CA PRO A 93 -0.44 -20.99 -4.44
C PRO A 93 0.27 -20.19 -3.33
N VAL A 94 -0.41 -19.19 -2.78
CA VAL A 94 0.10 -18.39 -1.65
C VAL A 94 -0.15 -19.18 -0.36
N SER A 95 0.60 -20.27 -0.19
CA SER A 95 0.69 -20.95 1.11
C SER A 95 1.46 -20.03 2.05
N SER A 96 0.78 -19.57 3.10
CA SER A 96 1.24 -18.66 4.14
C SER A 96 1.38 -17.19 3.75
N ILE A 97 0.71 -16.39 4.55
CA ILE A 97 0.73 -14.94 4.61
C ILE A 97 2.17 -14.49 4.91
N GLU A 98 2.98 -14.25 3.88
CA GLU A 98 3.95 -13.14 3.92
C GLU A 98 3.22 -11.91 3.37
N VAL A 99 2.44 -11.26 4.24
CA VAL A 99 2.03 -9.88 4.01
C VAL A 99 3.29 -9.09 3.71
N THR A 100 3.36 -8.56 2.49
CA THR A 100 4.36 -7.57 2.07
C THR A 100 5.80 -8.08 2.03
N LYS A 101 6.12 -8.88 1.01
CA LYS A 101 7.23 -8.49 0.15
C LYS A 101 6.67 -7.73 -1.05
N VAL A 102 6.13 -6.52 -0.80
CA VAL A 102 6.56 -5.37 -1.61
C VAL A 102 8.05 -5.56 -1.64
N ARG A 103 8.59 -6.00 -2.78
CA ARG A 103 10.01 -6.21 -3.06
C ARG A 103 10.75 -5.34 -2.08
N ARG A 104 11.29 -5.91 -0.97
CA ARG A 104 11.85 -5.11 0.12
C ARG A 104 12.85 -4.25 -0.62
N ARG A 105 12.52 -2.97 -0.90
CA ARG A 105 13.50 -2.03 -1.42
C ARG A 105 14.58 -2.18 -0.39
N ASN A 106 15.75 -2.63 -0.82
CA ASN A 106 16.82 -2.92 0.12
C ASN A 106 16.88 -1.68 1.01
N LEU A 107 16.83 -1.83 2.34
CA LEU A 107 16.83 -0.65 3.22
C LEU A 107 18.00 0.29 2.86
N LEU A 108 19.09 -0.31 2.37
CA LEU A 108 20.26 0.34 1.79
C LEU A 108 20.03 1.10 0.47
N GLU A 109 19.04 0.73 -0.35
CA GLU A 109 18.63 1.53 -1.53
C GLU A 109 17.90 2.81 -1.11
N LEU A 110 17.13 2.77 -0.03
CA LEU A 110 16.36 3.93 0.45
C LEU A 110 17.19 4.84 1.35
N TYR A 111 18.08 4.26 2.15
CA TYR A 111 18.96 4.94 3.08
C TYR A 111 20.41 4.51 2.81
N PRO A 112 21.00 4.95 1.68
CA PRO A 112 22.31 4.48 1.26
C PRO A 112 23.46 5.06 2.09
N PHE A 113 23.24 6.13 2.85
CA PHE A 113 24.33 6.87 3.48
C PHE A 113 24.52 6.47 4.95
N THR A 114 25.72 6.06 5.30
CA THR A 114 26.19 6.04 6.69
C THR A 114 26.48 7.45 7.19
N TYR A 115 26.68 7.63 8.50
CA TYR A 115 27.05 8.94 9.06
C TYR A 115 28.30 9.56 8.40
N LYS A 116 29.32 8.74 8.09
CA LYS A 116 30.56 9.22 7.46
C LYS A 116 30.34 9.67 6.02
N GLU A 117 29.49 8.96 5.28
CA GLU A 117 29.15 9.32 3.90
C GLU A 117 28.27 10.57 3.88
N LEU A 118 27.29 10.67 4.78
CA LEU A 118 26.49 11.88 4.98
C LEU A 118 27.37 13.09 5.30
N GLU A 119 28.34 12.95 6.20
CA GLU A 119 29.31 14.02 6.50
C GLU A 119 30.12 14.43 5.28
N SER A 120 30.52 13.46 4.45
CA SER A 120 31.28 13.70 3.23
C SER A 120 30.45 14.44 2.17
N GLU A 121 29.21 14.01 1.96
CA GLU A 121 28.24 14.65 1.06
C GLU A 121 27.93 16.09 1.49
N ILE A 122 27.75 16.33 2.79
CA ILE A 122 27.53 17.69 3.32
C ILE A 122 28.77 18.55 3.10
N LYS A 123 29.99 18.03 3.30
CA LYS A 123 31.23 18.79 3.06
C LYS A 123 31.45 19.17 1.61
N ILE A 124 30.92 18.39 0.65
CA ILE A 124 30.96 18.77 -0.78
C ILE A 124 30.14 20.05 -1.01
N VAL A 125 28.99 20.17 -0.35
CA VAL A 125 28.10 21.34 -0.47
C VAL A 125 28.56 22.50 0.41
N LEU A 126 29.04 22.20 1.62
CA LEU A 126 29.46 23.14 2.65
C LEU A 126 30.84 22.72 3.20
N PRO A 127 31.95 23.17 2.58
CA PRO A 127 33.30 22.74 2.97
C PRO A 127 33.71 23.18 4.38
N ASN A 128 33.02 24.18 4.95
CA ASN A 128 33.28 24.69 6.30
C ASN A 128 32.45 23.99 7.40
N ALA A 129 31.54 23.08 7.05
CA ALA A 129 30.68 22.42 8.02
C ALA A 129 31.51 21.52 8.96
N LYS A 130 31.40 21.74 10.28
CA LYS A 130 32.08 20.91 11.27
C LYS A 130 31.24 19.68 11.62
N PRO A 131 31.88 18.54 11.91
CA PRO A 131 31.15 17.32 12.30
C PRO A 131 30.31 17.49 13.57
N SER A 132 30.74 18.38 14.48
CA SER A 132 30.00 18.71 15.70
C SER A 132 28.67 19.39 15.41
N GLU A 133 28.66 20.33 14.47
CA GLU A 133 27.45 21.10 14.08
C GLU A 133 26.44 20.16 13.40
N ILE A 134 26.92 19.27 12.52
CA ILE A 134 26.08 18.24 11.90
C ILE A 134 25.46 17.32 12.97
N HIS A 135 26.24 16.93 13.98
CA HIS A 135 25.74 16.09 15.07
C HIS A 135 24.67 16.80 15.93
N GLU A 136 24.87 18.08 16.23
CA GLU A 136 23.90 18.91 16.96
C GLU A 136 22.59 19.02 16.19
N VAL A 137 22.64 19.33 14.88
CA VAL A 137 21.43 19.38 14.04
C VAL A 137 20.68 18.05 14.03
N ILE A 138 21.39 16.92 13.93
CA ILE A 138 20.78 15.58 13.97
C ILE A 138 20.09 15.32 15.31
N LYS A 139 20.70 15.77 16.42
CA LYS A 139 20.18 15.58 17.77
C LYS A 139 18.97 16.49 18.05
N ASP A 140 19.10 17.79 17.75
CA ASP A 140 18.10 18.81 18.07
C ASP A 140 16.82 18.62 17.26
N ASN A 141 16.92 18.07 16.04
CA ASN A 141 15.78 17.78 15.18
C ASN A 141 15.32 16.32 15.24
N ALA A 142 15.84 15.52 16.19
CA ALA A 142 15.49 14.12 16.39
C ALA A 142 15.55 13.26 15.09
N ILE A 143 16.46 13.60 14.16
CA ILE A 143 16.51 13.01 12.81
C ILE A 143 16.66 11.48 12.85
N LYS A 144 17.36 10.96 13.88
CA LYS A 144 17.58 9.51 14.09
C LYS A 144 16.30 8.71 14.36
N ALA A 145 15.27 9.36 14.89
CA ALA A 145 13.99 8.74 15.21
C ALA A 145 12.95 8.94 14.09
N ASP A 146 13.21 9.86 13.16
CA ASP A 146 12.29 10.18 12.07
C ASP A 146 12.55 9.28 10.85
N PRO A 147 11.60 8.39 10.50
CA PRO A 147 11.70 7.51 9.33
C PRO A 147 11.81 8.27 8.01
N THR A 148 11.42 9.54 7.96
CA THR A 148 11.52 10.38 6.76
C THR A 148 12.97 10.63 6.37
N TYR A 149 13.90 10.57 7.34
CA TYR A 149 15.29 10.95 7.15
C TYR A 149 16.25 9.81 7.45
N SER A 150 15.94 8.96 8.43
CA SER A 150 16.85 7.89 8.85
C SER A 150 16.16 6.65 9.36
N VAL A 151 16.89 5.54 9.34
CA VAL A 151 16.48 4.27 9.94
C VAL A 151 17.65 3.61 10.65
N PHE A 152 17.35 2.78 11.64
CA PHE A 152 18.36 1.99 12.33
C PHE A 152 18.80 0.79 11.48
N CYS A 153 20.10 0.60 11.33
CA CYS A 153 20.68 -0.52 10.59
C CYS A 153 20.90 -1.72 11.52
N PHE A 154 19.86 -2.54 11.69
CA PHE A 154 19.91 -3.75 12.50
C PHE A 154 20.79 -4.84 11.87
N ARG A 155 21.56 -5.55 12.70
CA ARG A 155 22.41 -6.65 12.23
C ARG A 155 21.68 -7.99 12.16
N SER A 156 20.61 -8.14 12.94
CA SER A 156 19.79 -9.34 13.00
C SER A 156 18.32 -8.99 13.17
N ARG A 157 17.46 -9.87 12.65
CA ARG A 157 16.00 -9.77 12.81
C ARG A 157 15.57 -9.74 14.28
N THR A 158 16.25 -10.51 15.12
CA THR A 158 16.01 -10.53 16.57
C THR A 158 16.30 -9.18 17.26
N GLN A 159 17.16 -8.35 16.68
CA GLN A 159 17.47 -7.02 17.21
C GLN A 159 16.40 -6.00 16.80
N GLU A 160 15.92 -6.11 15.57
CA GLU A 160 14.80 -5.33 15.03
C GLU A 160 13.51 -5.60 15.83
N GLU A 161 13.15 -6.87 16.03
CA GLU A 161 11.94 -7.28 16.79
C GLU A 161 11.97 -6.78 18.25
N LYS A 162 13.15 -6.75 18.89
CA LYS A 162 13.32 -6.18 20.23
C LYS A 162 13.11 -4.67 20.25
N TYR A 163 13.60 -3.96 19.23
CA TYR A 163 13.39 -2.52 19.12
C TYR A 163 11.91 -2.18 18.91
N GLU A 164 11.20 -2.95 18.09
CA GLU A 164 9.76 -2.78 17.88
C GLU A 164 8.94 -3.04 19.16
N SER A 165 9.33 -4.04 19.96
CA SER A 165 8.68 -4.38 21.23
C SER A 165 8.94 -3.34 22.32
N ASP A 166 10.22 -2.97 22.51
CA ASP A 166 10.64 -2.23 23.69
C ASP A 166 10.71 -0.71 23.43
N ALA A 167 10.65 -0.27 22.17
CA ALA A 167 10.82 1.10 21.70
C ALA A 167 12.11 1.82 22.18
N ILE A 168 13.01 1.09 22.83
CA ILE A 168 14.28 1.61 23.34
C ILE A 168 15.33 1.46 22.21
N PRO A 169 15.89 2.56 21.69
CA PRO A 169 16.92 2.48 20.66
C PRO A 169 18.14 1.75 21.21
N PRO A 170 18.56 0.61 20.61
CA PRO A 170 19.72 -0.12 21.08
C PRO A 170 20.99 0.72 20.94
N THR A 171 21.72 0.90 22.04
CA THR A 171 22.92 1.74 22.16
C THR A 171 24.03 1.38 21.16
N SER A 172 24.00 0.17 20.60
CA SER A 172 25.01 -0.38 19.68
C SER A 172 24.63 -0.32 18.20
N VAL A 173 23.48 0.26 17.84
CA VAL A 173 23.01 0.28 16.44
C VAL A 173 23.28 1.61 15.77
N ASN A 174 23.89 1.54 14.59
CA ASN A 174 24.14 2.70 13.75
C ASN A 174 22.89 3.07 12.96
N SER A 175 22.65 4.35 12.76
CA SER A 175 21.63 4.86 11.85
C SER A 175 22.21 5.06 10.44
N ILE A 176 21.39 4.76 9.44
CA ILE A 176 21.62 5.10 8.02
C ILE A 176 20.62 6.17 7.59
N TYR A 177 21.01 6.98 6.63
CA TYR A 177 20.33 8.20 6.23
C TYR A 177 20.05 8.20 4.73
N ASN A 178 19.03 8.96 4.35
CA ASN A 178 18.69 9.19 2.95
C ASN A 178 19.15 10.58 2.49
N ARG A 179 18.88 10.89 1.22
CA ARG A 179 19.21 12.18 0.62
C ARG A 179 18.45 13.35 1.24
N ALA A 180 17.21 13.14 1.66
CA ALA A 180 16.40 14.18 2.31
C ALA A 180 17.03 14.65 3.63
N ALA A 181 17.70 13.74 4.37
CA ALA A 181 18.44 14.10 5.57
C ALA A 181 19.59 15.08 5.29
N ILE A 182 20.33 14.85 4.19
CA ILE A 182 21.43 15.73 3.76
C ILE A 182 20.88 17.11 3.41
N GLU A 183 19.82 17.17 2.60
CA GLU A 183 19.18 18.43 2.18
C GLU A 183 18.65 19.22 3.38
N PHE A 184 18.04 18.53 4.35
CA PHE A 184 17.56 19.14 5.58
C PHE A 184 18.71 19.75 6.41
N ILE A 185 19.79 18.97 6.64
CA ILE A 185 20.93 19.45 7.44
C ILE A 185 21.62 20.63 6.76
N VAL A 186 21.81 20.58 5.45
CA VAL A 186 22.38 21.70 4.67
C VAL A 186 21.51 22.95 4.82
N LYS A 187 20.19 22.82 4.73
CA LYS A 187 19.26 23.95 4.89
C LYS A 187 19.34 24.57 6.28
N VAL A 188 19.43 23.76 7.33
CA VAL A 188 19.54 24.23 8.71
C VAL A 188 20.88 24.92 8.94
N LEU A 189 22.00 24.39 8.43
CA LEU A 189 23.33 24.99 8.59
C LEU A 189 23.56 26.26 7.75
N GLN A 190 22.74 26.50 6.73
CA GLN A 190 22.74 27.74 5.94
C GLN A 190 21.87 28.85 6.54
N THR A 191 21.05 28.53 7.54
CA THR A 191 20.16 29.48 8.24
C THR A 191 20.90 30.12 9.40
#